data_AF-A0ABD6S8G9-F1
#
_entry.id   AF-A0ABD6S8G9-F1
#
_cell.length_a   1.000
_cell.length_b   1.000
_cell.length_c   1.000
_cell.angle_alpha   90.00
_cell.angle_beta   90.00
_cell.angle_gamma   90.00
#
_symmetry.space_group_name_H-M   'P 1'
#
loop_
_entity.id
_entity.type
_entity.pdbx_description
1 polymer ?
#
loop_
_entity_poly.entity_id
_entity_poly.type
_entity_poly.pdbx_seq_one_letter_code
_entity_poly.pdbx_strand_id
1 'polypeptide(L)'
;MGVQEQQGHIDFDFFKQMAELHNTVSLGDKEEKEFDAFVLENKEKCKRPEILEIFSERMSPTEEYVVEHYEMCKVFFDIMKSFEDWTKLEFGLRTSIRLGIFEDVFEECSSKKK
;
A
#
# COMPACT_ATOMS: atom_id res chain seq x y z
N MET A 1 1.05 -25.75 -12.44
CA MET A 1 2.47 -25.77 -12.00
C MET A 1 2.58 -24.82 -10.82
N GLY A 2 3.38 -25.19 -9.83
CA GLY A 2 3.19 -24.88 -8.41
C GLY A 2 3.07 -23.40 -8.04
N VAL A 3 2.10 -23.12 -7.17
CA VAL A 3 2.09 -21.93 -6.31
C VAL A 3 3.35 -22.01 -5.47
N GLN A 4 4.32 -21.13 -5.72
CA GLN A 4 5.47 -20.98 -4.84
C GLN A 4 4.94 -20.40 -3.52
N GLU A 5 4.89 -21.23 -2.49
CA GLU A 5 4.78 -20.78 -1.10
C GLU A 5 6.01 -19.92 -0.79
N GLN A 6 5.92 -18.61 -1.01
CA GLN A 6 6.81 -17.67 -0.35
C GLN A 6 6.36 -17.52 1.11
N GLN A 7 6.35 -18.59 1.89
CA GLN A 7 6.32 -18.52 3.35
C GLN A 7 7.71 -18.14 3.88
N GLY A 8 8.23 -16.98 3.45
CA GLY A 8 9.26 -16.30 4.22
C GLY A 8 8.66 -15.85 5.55
N HIS A 9 9.40 -15.96 6.64
CA HIS A 9 9.00 -15.42 7.94
C HIS A 9 8.53 -13.96 7.81
N ILE A 10 7.40 -13.64 8.46
CA ILE A 10 6.91 -12.27 8.59
C ILE A 10 7.97 -11.45 9.33
N ASP A 11 8.47 -10.37 8.71
CA ASP A 11 9.37 -9.40 9.36
C ASP A 11 8.54 -8.55 10.33
N PHE A 12 8.22 -9.12 11.50
CA PHE A 12 7.40 -8.47 12.52
C PHE A 12 7.98 -7.13 12.98
N ASP A 13 9.30 -6.98 12.96
CA ASP A 13 9.96 -5.71 13.30
C ASP A 13 9.62 -4.63 12.27
N PHE A 14 9.62 -4.97 10.97
CA PHE A 14 9.19 -4.06 9.92
C PHE A 14 7.70 -3.69 10.05
N PHE A 15 6.82 -4.66 10.29
CA PHE A 15 5.39 -4.38 10.51
C PHE A 15 5.16 -3.48 11.72
N LYS A 16 5.90 -3.70 12.81
CA LYS A 16 5.85 -2.86 14.00
C LYS A 16 6.29 -1.42 13.68
N GLN A 17 7.40 -1.24 12.97
CA GLN A 17 7.85 0.09 12.54
C GLN A 17 6.82 0.80 11.67
N MET A 18 6.19 0.08 10.74
CA MET A 18 5.17 0.65 9.86
C MET A 18 3.90 1.03 10.64
N ALA A 19 3.47 0.22 11.60
CA ALA A 19 2.33 0.50 12.47
C ALA A 19 2.60 1.68 13.42
N GLU A 20 3.81 1.76 13.99
CA GLU A 20 4.23 2.91 14.81
C GLU A 20 4.20 4.20 13.98
N LEU A 21 4.75 4.15 12.76
CA LEU A 21 4.75 5.30 11.86
C LEU A 21 3.32 5.71 11.46
N HIS A 22 2.48 4.74 11.09
CA HIS A 22 1.04 4.94 10.83
C HIS A 22 0.38 5.73 11.96
N ASN A 23 0.59 5.29 13.21
CA ASN A 23 -0.05 5.89 14.37
C ASN A 23 0.47 7.31 14.64
N THR A 24 1.78 7.52 14.56
CA THR A 24 2.36 8.86 14.77
C THR A 24 1.91 9.88 13.72
N VAL A 25 1.76 9.46 12.46
CA VAL A 25 1.18 10.32 11.41
C VAL A 25 -0.30 10.59 11.69
N SER A 26 -1.07 9.56 12.08
CA SER A 26 -2.50 9.71 12.40
C SER A 26 -2.76 10.63 13.61
N LEU A 27 -1.82 10.70 14.55
CA LEU A 27 -1.87 11.59 15.70
C LEU A 27 -1.39 13.02 15.38
N GLY A 28 -0.82 13.24 14.19
CA GLY A 28 -0.26 14.52 13.78
C GLY A 28 1.14 14.81 14.34
N ASP A 29 1.79 13.81 14.95
CA ASP A 29 3.17 13.92 15.46
C ASP A 29 4.20 13.87 14.32
N LYS A 30 3.80 13.33 13.17
CA LYS A 30 4.61 13.20 11.95
C LYS A 30 3.81 13.58 10.70
N GLU A 31 4.52 14.02 9.66
CA GLU A 31 3.91 14.35 8.37
C GLU A 31 3.71 13.09 7.50
N GLU A 32 2.68 13.08 6.64
CA GLU A 32 2.44 11.97 5.68
C GLU A 32 3.67 11.70 4.79
N LYS A 33 4.46 12.73 4.49
CA LYS A 33 5.72 12.60 3.74
C LYS A 33 6.77 11.72 4.43
N GLU A 34 6.74 11.62 5.76
CA GLU A 34 7.61 10.69 6.48
C GLU A 34 7.19 9.25 6.24
N PHE A 35 5.88 8.99 6.10
CA PHE A 35 5.38 7.69 5.69
C PHE A 35 5.79 7.36 4.26
N ASP A 36 5.64 8.32 3.34
CA ASP A 36 6.10 8.15 1.95
C ASP A 36 7.58 7.77 1.90
N ALA A 37 8.43 8.54 2.58
CA ALA A 37 9.86 8.28 2.63
C ALA A 37 10.15 6.87 3.16
N PHE A 38 9.50 6.46 4.25
CA PHE A 38 9.68 5.13 4.82
C PHE A 38 9.31 4.01 3.84
N VAL A 39 8.18 4.14 3.13
CA VAL A 39 7.79 3.17 2.09
C VAL A 39 8.80 3.13 0.96
N LEU A 40 9.26 4.29 0.50
CA LEU A 40 10.19 4.40 -0.63
C LEU A 40 11.57 3.84 -0.30
N GLU A 41 12.03 3.94 0.95
CA GLU A 41 13.29 3.37 1.43
C GLU A 41 13.20 1.85 1.64
N ASN A 42 12.00 1.33 1.92
CA ASN A 42 11.76 -0.07 2.30
C ASN A 42 10.91 -0.86 1.28
N LYS A 43 10.82 -0.41 0.02
CA LYS A 43 9.96 -1.01 -1.04
C LYS A 43 10.05 -2.53 -1.13
N GLU A 44 11.26 -3.08 -0.99
CA GLU A 44 11.51 -4.52 -1.06
C GLU A 44 10.83 -5.31 0.07
N LYS A 45 10.64 -4.69 1.24
CA LYS A 45 9.94 -5.27 2.39
C LYS A 45 8.41 -5.16 2.27
N CYS A 46 7.92 -4.27 1.40
CA CYS A 46 6.48 -4.03 1.22
C CYS A 46 5.77 -5.09 0.35
N LYS A 47 6.47 -6.10 -0.19
CA LYS A 47 5.95 -7.09 -1.17
C LYS A 47 4.91 -8.07 -0.61
N ARG A 48 4.42 -7.86 0.61
CA ARG A 48 3.52 -8.77 1.33
C ARG A 48 2.07 -8.28 1.21
N PRO A 49 1.08 -9.17 1.01
CA PRO A 49 -0.34 -8.81 0.98
C PRO A 49 -0.78 -7.94 2.16
N GLU A 50 -0.32 -8.26 3.36
CA GLU A 50 -0.70 -7.62 4.62
C GLU A 50 -0.34 -6.13 4.66
N ILE A 51 0.63 -5.71 3.84
CA ILE A 51 1.04 -4.31 3.71
C ILE A 51 -0.04 -3.49 2.99
N LEU A 52 -0.87 -4.11 2.15
CA LEU A 52 -2.03 -3.47 1.53
C LEU A 52 -3.10 -3.09 2.56
N GLU A 53 -3.22 -3.83 3.66
CA GLU A 53 -4.15 -3.48 4.74
C GLU A 53 -3.74 -2.16 5.41
N ILE A 54 -2.47 -2.05 5.80
CA ILE A 54 -1.91 -0.81 6.41
C ILE A 54 -2.02 0.38 5.45
N PHE A 55 -1.78 0.15 4.16
CA PHE A 55 -1.98 1.19 3.15
C PHE A 55 -3.44 1.62 3.07
N SER A 56 -4.37 0.66 3.02
CA SER A 56 -5.79 0.93 2.92
C SER A 56 -6.32 1.76 4.09
N GLU A 57 -5.74 1.63 5.28
CA GLU A 57 -6.17 2.38 6.45
C GLU A 57 -5.87 3.88 6.35
N ARG A 58 -4.72 4.27 5.79
CA ARG A 58 -4.34 5.69 5.71
C ARG A 58 -4.71 6.37 4.41
N MET A 59 -4.61 5.67 3.28
CA MET A 59 -4.66 6.34 1.98
C MET A 59 -6.03 6.99 1.74
N SER A 60 -6.06 8.12 1.05
CA SER A 60 -7.32 8.65 0.51
C SER A 60 -7.41 8.24 -0.96
N PRO A 61 -8.41 7.44 -1.40
CA PRO A 61 -8.50 7.00 -2.79
C PRO A 61 -9.11 8.11 -3.65
N THR A 62 -8.42 9.24 -3.72
CA THR A 62 -8.79 10.47 -4.42
C THR A 62 -7.65 10.86 -5.36
N GLU A 63 -7.98 11.50 -6.49
CA GLU A 63 -6.97 11.94 -7.47
C GLU A 63 -5.92 12.86 -6.84
N GLU A 64 -6.34 13.79 -5.96
CA GLU A 64 -5.42 14.72 -5.28
C GLU A 64 -4.37 13.98 -4.45
N TYR A 65 -4.80 13.02 -3.63
CA TYR A 65 -3.89 12.20 -2.80
C TYR A 65 -2.94 11.37 -3.66
N VAL A 66 -3.44 10.73 -4.72
CA VAL A 66 -2.60 9.94 -5.64
C VAL A 66 -1.58 10.82 -6.36
N VAL A 67 -1.94 12.05 -6.74
CA VAL A 67 -1.01 12.97 -7.39
C VAL A 67 0.04 13.47 -6.40
N GLU A 68 -0.35 13.81 -5.17
CA GLU A 68 0.54 14.29 -4.12
C GLU A 68 1.53 13.20 -3.66
N HIS A 69 1.07 11.97 -3.50
CA HIS A 69 1.85 10.84 -2.95
C HIS A 69 2.20 9.79 -4.02
N TYR A 70 2.34 10.22 -5.27
CA TYR A 70 2.38 9.35 -6.45
C TYR A 70 3.40 8.20 -6.36
N GLU A 71 4.64 8.49 -5.94
CA GLU A 71 5.69 7.47 -5.88
C GLU A 71 5.41 6.40 -4.80
N MET A 72 4.81 6.79 -3.67
CA MET A 72 4.38 5.86 -2.63
C MET A 72 3.19 5.03 -3.13
N CYS A 73 2.17 5.68 -3.69
CA CYS A 73 1.02 5.00 -4.28
C CYS A 73 1.44 3.99 -5.36
N LYS A 74 2.41 4.33 -6.20
CA LYS A 74 2.93 3.42 -7.22
C LYS A 74 3.50 2.13 -6.62
N VAL A 75 4.18 2.20 -5.47
CA VAL A 75 4.69 1.00 -4.78
C VAL A 75 3.54 0.05 -4.42
N PHE A 76 2.46 0.58 -3.84
CA PHE A 76 1.30 -0.22 -3.47
C PHE A 76 0.52 -0.75 -4.67
N PHE A 77 0.40 0.05 -5.72
CA PHE A 77 -0.17 -0.39 -6.99
C PHE A 77 0.64 -1.53 -7.61
N ASP A 78 1.97 -1.41 -7.65
CA ASP A 78 2.86 -2.46 -8.15
C ASP A 78 2.76 -3.74 -7.31
N ILE A 79 2.57 -3.62 -5.99
CA ILE A 79 2.29 -4.76 -5.09
C ILE A 79 0.96 -5.42 -5.48
N MET A 80 -0.11 -4.65 -5.67
CA MET A 80 -1.41 -5.21 -6.09
C MET A 80 -1.30 -5.96 -7.42
N LYS A 81 -0.59 -5.39 -8.41
CA LYS A 81 -0.36 -6.01 -9.73
C LYS A 81 0.63 -7.17 -9.70
N SER A 82 1.36 -7.38 -8.60
CA SER A 82 2.24 -8.55 -8.45
C SER A 82 1.46 -9.85 -8.16
N PHE A 83 0.22 -9.74 -7.70
CA PHE A 83 -0.69 -10.87 -7.53
C PHE A 83 -1.47 -11.11 -8.82
N GLU A 84 -1.70 -12.39 -9.16
CA GLU A 84 -2.53 -12.77 -10.32
C GLU A 84 -3.94 -12.16 -10.22
N ASP A 85 -4.48 -12.12 -9.00
CA ASP A 85 -5.76 -11.53 -8.68
C ASP A 85 -5.77 -11.14 -7.19
N TRP A 86 -5.47 -9.87 -6.89
CA TRP A 86 -5.42 -9.38 -5.52
C TRP A 86 -6.79 -9.43 -4.82
N THR A 87 -7.90 -9.47 -5.58
CA THR A 87 -9.26 -9.52 -5.01
C THR A 87 -9.59 -10.85 -4.35
N LYS A 88 -8.79 -11.90 -4.62
CA LYS A 88 -8.88 -13.21 -3.96
C LYS A 88 -8.14 -13.28 -2.62
N LEU A 89 -7.41 -12.24 -2.24
CA LEU A 89 -6.76 -12.15 -0.94
C LEU A 89 -7.81 -11.94 0.15
N GLU A 90 -7.61 -12.57 1.32
CA GLU A 90 -8.52 -12.45 2.45
C GLU A 90 -8.36 -11.09 3.15
N PHE A 91 -9.06 -10.08 2.64
CA PHE A 91 -9.15 -8.76 3.26
C PHE A 91 -10.54 -8.52 3.86
N GLY A 92 -10.62 -7.63 4.85
CA GLY A 92 -11.91 -7.10 5.32
C GLY A 92 -12.62 -6.26 4.25
N LEU A 93 -13.96 -6.23 4.27
CA LEU A 93 -14.79 -5.53 3.27
C LEU A 93 -14.36 -4.07 3.02
N ARG A 94 -14.02 -3.34 4.08
CA ARG A 94 -13.57 -1.94 4.00
C ARG A 94 -12.27 -1.83 3.20
N THR A 95 -11.31 -2.71 3.47
CA THR A 95 -10.01 -2.77 2.79
C THR A 95 -10.21 -3.09 1.31
N SER A 96 -10.99 -4.13 0.99
CA SER A 96 -11.26 -4.52 -0.39
C SER A 96 -11.89 -3.39 -1.22
N ILE A 97 -12.92 -2.70 -0.68
CA ILE A 97 -13.55 -1.57 -1.37
C ILE A 97 -12.54 -0.45 -1.62
N ARG A 98 -11.75 -0.10 -0.60
CA ARG A 98 -10.80 1.01 -0.68
C ARG A 98 -9.66 0.73 -1.65
N LEU A 99 -9.12 -0.48 -1.65
CA LEU A 99 -8.10 -0.91 -2.61
C LEU A 99 -8.64 -0.93 -4.05
N GLY A 100 -9.89 -1.36 -4.25
CA GLY A 100 -10.52 -1.32 -5.58
C GLY A 100 -10.67 0.10 -6.12
N ILE A 101 -11.18 1.03 -5.30
CA ILE A 101 -11.28 2.45 -5.71
C ILE A 101 -9.88 3.03 -5.96
N PHE A 102 -8.89 2.69 -5.13
CA PHE A 102 -7.52 3.13 -5.32
C PHE A 102 -6.93 2.63 -6.65
N GLU A 103 -7.15 1.36 -7.01
CA GLU A 103 -6.71 0.79 -8.29
C GLU A 103 -7.28 1.60 -9.47
N ASP A 104 -8.60 1.84 -9.47
CA ASP A 104 -9.28 2.61 -10.51
C ASP A 104 -8.71 4.04 -10.62
N VAL A 105 -8.58 4.74 -9.49
CA VAL A 105 -8.08 6.13 -9.44
C VAL A 105 -6.61 6.21 -9.88
N PHE A 106 -5.78 5.25 -9.46
CA PHE A 106 -4.36 5.23 -9.83
C PHE A 106 -4.17 4.99 -11.34
N GLU A 107 -4.95 4.08 -11.93
CA GLU A 107 -4.93 3.83 -13.37
C GLU A 107 -5.37 5.06 -14.17
N GLU A 108 -6.43 5.74 -13.73
CA GLU A 108 -6.89 6.98 -14.34
C GLU A 108 -5.79 8.06 -14.29
N CYS A 109 -5.20 8.31 -13.12
CA CYS A 109 -4.11 9.28 -12.94
C CYS A 109 -2.89 8.95 -13.81
N SER A 110 -2.54 7.67 -13.90
CA SER A 110 -1.39 7.19 -14.68
C SER A 110 -1.62 7.31 -16.19
N SER A 111 -2.86 7.20 -16.64
CA SER A 111 -3.24 7.38 -18.05
C SER A 111 -3.18 8.85 -18.48
N LYS A 112 -3.53 9.80 -17.59
CA LYS A 112 -3.47 11.25 -17.82
C LYS A 112 -2.04 11.81 -17.86
N LYS A 113 -1.07 11.12 -17.26
CA LYS A 113 0.36 11.51 -17.24
C LYS A 113 1.15 11.09 -18.50
N LYS A 114 0.55 10.35 -19.43
CA LYS A 114 1.15 9.96 -20.73
C LYS A 114 0.79 10.94 -21.83
#